data_AF-A0A519B9U7-F1
#
_entry.id   AF-A0A519B9U7-F1
#
_cell.length_a   1.000
_cell.length_b   1.000
_cell.length_c   1.000
_cell.angle_alpha   90.00
_cell.angle_beta   90.00
_cell.angle_gamma   90.00
#
_symmetry.space_group_name_H-M   'P 1'
#
loop_
_entity.id
_entity.type
_entity.pdbx_description
1 polymer ?
#
loop_
_entity_poly.entity_id
_entity_poly.type
_entity_poly.pdbx_seq_one_letter_code
_entity_poly.pdbx_strand_id
1 'polypeptide(L)'
;MGKLLDFYKQHRRLFLAQKHQNTSKTQKFRDKAAIKFFSFCESQNLLHTDGIRKKEVVKDFFDTKEMSNKSDETRRKYFLVIREIYRRFFKINIGIEVLK
;
A
#
# COMPACT_ATOMS: atom_id res chain seq x y z
N MET A 1 4.81 -17.17 -6.37
CA MET A 1 3.71 -16.41 -5.73
C MET A 1 4.16 -16.10 -4.32
N GLY A 2 4.29 -14.82 -3.97
CA GLY A 2 4.79 -14.46 -2.66
C GLY A 2 3.68 -14.55 -1.60
N LYS A 3 4.10 -14.91 -0.39
CA LYS A 3 3.19 -15.20 0.72
C LYS A 3 2.38 -13.97 1.15
N LEU A 4 2.90 -12.76 0.96
CA LEU A 4 2.30 -11.53 1.45
C LEU A 4 1.19 -11.01 0.53
N LEU A 5 1.42 -11.07 -0.78
CA LEU A 5 0.44 -10.69 -1.79
C LEU A 5 -0.76 -11.65 -1.79
N ASP A 6 -0.51 -12.95 -1.63
CA ASP A 6 -1.57 -13.94 -1.54
C ASP A 6 -2.39 -13.76 -0.25
N PHE A 7 -1.73 -13.48 0.87
CA PHE A 7 -2.39 -13.12 2.12
C PHE A 7 -3.28 -11.88 1.96
N TYR A 8 -2.80 -10.84 1.25
CA TYR A 8 -3.63 -9.68 0.93
C TYR A 8 -4.86 -10.05 0.11
N LYS A 9 -4.71 -10.86 -0.94
CA LYS A 9 -5.84 -11.26 -1.81
C LYS A 9 -6.90 -12.05 -1.04
N GLN A 10 -6.46 -12.97 -0.18
CA GLN A 10 -7.36 -13.77 0.66
C GLN A 10 -8.04 -12.93 1.74
N HIS A 11 -7.33 -11.95 2.32
CA HIS A 11 -7.80 -11.18 3.47
C HIS A 11 -7.98 -9.68 3.20
N ARG A 12 -8.36 -9.29 1.98
CA ARG A 12 -8.48 -7.89 1.54
C ARG A 12 -9.21 -6.98 2.54
N ARG A 13 -10.29 -7.47 3.15
CA ARG A 13 -11.15 -6.72 4.10
C ARG A 13 -10.44 -6.32 5.40
N LEU A 14 -9.34 -7.01 5.75
CA LEU A 14 -8.48 -6.64 6.88
C LEU A 14 -7.68 -5.38 6.56
N PHE A 15 -7.24 -5.25 5.30
CA PHE A 15 -6.35 -4.19 4.84
C PHE A 15 -7.11 -2.94 4.38
N LEU A 16 -8.21 -3.10 3.62
CA LEU A 16 -8.97 -1.99 3.05
C LEU A 16 -10.43 -2.01 3.49
N ALA A 17 -10.97 -0.84 3.84
CA ALA A 17 -12.39 -0.69 4.06
C ALA A 17 -13.15 -0.72 2.74
N GLN A 18 -14.19 -1.53 2.65
CA GLN A 18 -15.20 -1.37 1.61
C GLN A 18 -16.09 -0.19 2.01
N LYS A 19 -16.05 0.90 1.22
CA LYS A 19 -16.94 2.05 1.42
C LYS A 19 -18.06 1.98 0.38
N HIS A 20 -19.30 2.16 0.83
CA HIS A 20 -20.50 2.15 -0.01
C HIS A 20 -20.43 3.18 -1.16
N GLN A 21 -19.81 4.33 -0.91
CA GLN A 21 -19.69 5.42 -1.89
C GLN A 21 -18.55 5.24 -2.91
N ASN A 22 -17.73 4.19 -2.80
CA ASN A 22 -16.63 4.01 -3.76
C ASN A 22 -17.15 3.44 -5.08
N THR A 23 -16.84 4.12 -6.19
CA THR A 23 -17.08 3.56 -7.53
C THR A 23 -16.24 2.29 -7.77
N SER A 24 -16.67 1.47 -8.73
CA SER A 24 -15.90 0.29 -9.19
C SER A 24 -14.48 0.67 -9.64
N LYS A 25 -14.33 1.82 -10.33
CA LYS A 25 -13.02 2.35 -10.75
C LYS A 25 -12.14 2.67 -9.53
N THR A 26 -12.69 3.31 -8.52
CA THR A 26 -11.98 3.65 -7.27
C THR A 26 -11.56 2.38 -6.53
N GLN A 27 -12.43 1.37 -6.43
CA GLN A 27 -12.09 0.08 -5.81
C GLN A 27 -10.92 -0.60 -6.55
N LYS A 28 -10.99 -0.69 -7.88
CA LYS A 28 -9.92 -1.25 -8.71
C LYS A 28 -8.60 -0.52 -8.55
N PHE A 29 -8.63 0.82 -8.46
CA PHE A 29 -7.42 1.61 -8.21
C PHE A 29 -6.81 1.29 -6.84
N ARG A 30 -7.65 1.23 -5.79
CA ARG A 30 -7.19 0.92 -4.42
C ARG A 30 -6.56 -0.48 -4.36
N ASP A 31 -7.19 -1.45 -5.01
CA ASP A 31 -6.62 -2.80 -5.12
C ASP A 31 -5.30 -2.81 -5.88
N LYS A 32 -5.23 -2.12 -7.02
CA LYS A 32 -3.99 -2.00 -7.79
C LYS A 32 -2.87 -1.38 -6.97
N ALA A 33 -3.16 -0.32 -6.21
CA ALA A 33 -2.18 0.35 -5.37
C ALA A 33 -1.68 -0.57 -4.23
N ALA A 34 -2.59 -1.28 -3.56
CA ALA A 34 -2.23 -2.25 -2.53
C ALA A 34 -1.38 -3.40 -3.09
N ILE A 35 -1.82 -4.01 -4.19
CA ILE A 35 -1.07 -5.08 -4.87
C ILE A 35 0.33 -4.61 -5.24
N LYS A 36 0.44 -3.41 -5.83
CA LYS A 36 1.72 -2.81 -6.21
C LYS A 36 2.67 -2.71 -5.01
N PHE A 37 2.15 -2.22 -3.89
CA PHE A 37 2.91 -2.06 -2.66
C PHE A 37 3.36 -3.41 -2.08
N PHE A 38 2.46 -4.39 -1.99
CA PHE A 38 2.83 -5.73 -1.50
C PHE A 38 3.82 -6.44 -2.42
N SER A 39 3.68 -6.30 -3.75
CA SER A 39 4.67 -6.83 -4.69
C SER A 39 6.05 -6.19 -4.52
N PHE A 40 6.12 -4.89 -4.23
CA PHE A 40 7.38 -4.22 -3.88
C PHE A 40 7.96 -4.79 -2.58
N CYS A 41 7.14 -4.97 -1.55
CA CYS A 41 7.59 -5.57 -0.28
C CYS A 41 8.19 -6.96 -0.52
N GLU A 42 7.53 -7.79 -1.32
CA GLU A 42 8.04 -9.12 -1.67
C GLU A 42 9.36 -9.06 -2.45
N SER A 43 9.55 -8.07 -3.34
CA SER A 43 10.83 -7.89 -4.03
C SER A 43 11.98 -7.48 -3.09
N GLN A 44 11.67 -6.87 -1.95
CA GLN A 44 12.61 -6.55 -0.87
C GLN A 44 12.76 -7.70 0.13
N ASN A 45 12.28 -8.90 -0.21
CA ASN A 45 12.27 -10.09 0.65
C ASN A 45 11.44 -9.93 1.95
N LEU A 46 10.49 -8.98 1.96
CA LEU A 46 9.53 -8.79 3.05
C LEU A 46 8.29 -9.65 2.78
N LEU A 47 8.36 -10.92 3.18
CA LEU A 47 7.31 -11.92 2.92
C LEU A 47 6.24 -12.00 4.02
N HIS A 48 6.42 -11.25 5.11
CA HIS A 48 5.55 -11.28 6.29
C HIS A 48 5.09 -9.88 6.69
N THR A 49 3.93 -9.81 7.34
CA THR A 49 3.31 -8.56 7.77
C THR A 49 4.15 -7.78 8.79
N ASP A 50 4.94 -8.45 9.61
CA ASP A 50 5.84 -7.78 10.56
C ASP A 50 6.98 -7.03 9.87
N GLY A 51 7.48 -7.56 8.75
CA GLY A 51 8.56 -6.92 7.98
C GLY A 51 8.15 -5.60 7.35
N ILE A 52 6.88 -5.47 6.97
CA ILE A 52 6.34 -4.25 6.34
C ILE A 52 5.84 -3.22 7.36
N ARG A 53 5.81 -3.52 8.66
CA ARG A 53 5.28 -2.61 9.69
C ARG A 53 6.07 -1.29 9.80
N LYS A 54 7.32 -1.30 9.32
CA LYS A 54 8.26 -0.18 9.30
C LYS A 54 7.81 0.93 8.35
N LYS A 55 7.94 2.19 8.76
CA LYS A 55 7.56 3.37 7.94
C LYS A 55 8.52 3.55 6.77
N GLU A 56 9.75 3.12 6.95
CA GLU A 56 10.86 3.15 5.99
C GLU A 56 10.47 2.41 4.70
N VAL A 57 9.78 1.27 4.82
CA VAL A 57 9.32 0.49 3.65
C VAL A 57 8.36 1.29 2.76
N VAL A 58 7.55 2.17 3.36
CA VAL A 58 6.67 3.06 2.59
C VAL A 58 7.47 4.14 1.89
N LYS A 59 8.49 4.68 2.55
CA LYS A 59 9.39 5.66 1.94
C LYS A 59 10.15 5.03 0.76
N ASP A 60 10.76 3.87 0.97
CA ASP A 60 11.49 3.13 -0.06
C ASP A 60 10.61 2.83 -1.28
N PHE A 61 9.32 2.53 -1.06
CA PHE A 61 8.36 2.36 -2.14
C PHE A 61 8.16 3.63 -2.97
N PHE A 62 8.04 4.79 -2.33
CA PHE A 62 7.88 6.08 -3.02
C PHE A 62 9.17 6.60 -3.66
N ASP A 63 10.32 6.14 -3.19
CA ASP A 63 11.64 6.43 -3.75
C ASP A 63 11.98 5.56 -4.97
N THR A 64 11.16 4.54 -5.27
CA THR A 64 11.32 3.77 -6.51
C THR A 64 11.18 4.66 -7.75
N LYS A 65 12.01 4.41 -8.78
CA LYS A 65 11.94 5.11 -10.08
C LYS A 65 10.53 5.12 -10.68
N GLU A 66 9.76 4.07 -10.42
CA GLU A 66 8.39 3.98 -10.93
C GLU A 66 7.43 4.95 -10.22
N MET A 67 7.59 5.16 -8.91
CA MET A 67 6.75 6.08 -8.15
C MET A 67 7.24 7.53 -8.29
N SER A 68 8.55 7.75 -8.40
CA SER A 68 9.12 9.07 -8.65
C SER A 68 8.69 9.67 -9.98
N ASN A 69 8.52 8.83 -11.02
CA ASN A 69 8.08 9.26 -12.35
C ASN A 69 6.57 9.51 -12.46
N LYS A 70 5.78 9.25 -11.40
CA LYS A 70 4.34 9.52 -11.40
C LYS A 70 4.05 10.94 -10.93
N SER A 71 2.94 11.49 -11.42
CA SER A 71 2.45 12.79 -10.95
C SER A 71 2.22 12.79 -9.44
N ASP A 72 2.41 13.94 -8.79
CA ASP A 72 2.18 14.11 -7.35
C ASP A 72 0.76 13.71 -6.94
N GLU A 73 -0.23 13.99 -7.79
CA GLU A 73 -1.61 13.57 -7.53
C GLU A 73 -1.72 12.03 -7.48
N THR A 74 -1.03 11.32 -8.38
CA THR A 74 -1.02 9.86 -8.38
C THR A 74 -0.28 9.34 -7.16
N ARG A 75 0.90 9.90 -6.82
CA ARG A 75 1.66 9.53 -5.62
C ARG A 75 0.82 9.72 -4.35
N ARG A 76 0.11 10.85 -4.23
CA ARG A 76 -0.85 11.10 -3.14
C ARG A 76 -1.97 10.07 -3.08
N LYS A 77 -2.56 9.70 -4.22
CA LYS A 77 -3.60 8.65 -4.26
C LYS A 77 -3.06 7.30 -3.79
N TYR A 78 -1.86 6.90 -4.19
CA TYR A 78 -1.20 5.69 -3.67
C TYR A 78 -0.95 5.80 -2.17
N PHE A 79 -0.45 6.94 -1.70
CA PHE A 79 -0.17 7.18 -0.29
C PHE A 79 -1.41 7.06 0.58
N LEU A 80 -2.55 7.60 0.15
CA LEU A 80 -3.80 7.48 0.90
C LEU A 80 -4.24 6.02 1.08
N VAL A 81 -4.04 5.19 0.07
CA VAL A 81 -4.36 3.75 0.14
C VAL A 81 -3.41 3.03 1.10
N ILE A 82 -2.11 3.27 0.96
CA ILE A 82 -1.10 2.65 1.84
C ILE A 82 -1.31 3.11 3.29
N ARG A 83 -1.52 4.41 3.51
CA ARG A 83 -1.83 4.95 4.84
C ARG A 83 -3.06 4.28 5.46
N GLU A 84 -4.10 4.01 4.67
CA GLU A 84 -5.27 3.30 5.17
C GLU A 84 -4.94 1.87 5.60
N ILE A 85 -4.13 1.15 4.81
CA ILE A 85 -3.63 -0.19 5.16
C ILE A 85 -2.93 -0.16 6.51
N TYR A 86 -1.99 0.75 6.72
CA TYR A 86 -1.26 0.86 7.98
C TYR A 86 -2.14 1.27 9.15
N ARG A 87 -3.07 2.19 8.92
CA ARG A 87 -4.01 2.62 9.97
C ARG A 87 -4.96 1.50 10.38
N ARG A 88 -5.44 0.70 9.43
CA ARG A 88 -6.47 -0.32 9.67
C ARG A 88 -5.86 -1.61 10.22
N PHE A 89 -4.85 -2.13 9.53
CA PHE A 89 -4.23 -3.42 9.82
C PHE A 89 -3.15 -3.30 10.91
N PHE A 90 -2.23 -2.35 10.78
CA PHE A 90 -1.10 -2.20 11.71
C PHE A 90 -1.38 -1.26 12.89
N LYS A 91 -2.50 -0.53 12.87
CA LYS A 91 -2.82 0.55 13.83
C LYS A 91 -1.74 1.63 13.91
N ILE A 92 -1.01 1.84 12.81
CA ILE A 92 0.06 2.84 12.71
C ILE A 92 -0.43 4.02 11.86
N ASN A 93 -0.18 5.24 12.34
CA ASN A 93 -0.39 6.44 11.54
C ASN A 93 0.91 6.80 10.82
N ILE A 94 0.87 6.78 9.49
CA ILE A 94 1.97 7.23 8.63
C ILE A 94 1.69 8.69 8.24
N GLY A 95 2.67 9.54 8.49
CA GLY A 95 2.65 10.96 8.13
C GLY A 95 3.03 11.17 6.67
N ILE A 96 2.78 12.38 6.15
CA ILE A 96 3.11 12.74 4.76
C ILE A 96 4.62 12.84 4.51
N GLU A 97 5.43 12.80 5.58
CA GLU A 97 6.89 12.83 5.54
C GLU A 97 7.50 11.71 4.68
N VAL A 98 6.79 10.59 4.48
CA VAL A 98 7.25 9.50 3.61
C VAL A 98 7.16 9.81 2.11
N LEU A 99 6.61 10.98 1.74
CA LEU A 99 6.59 11.47 0.36
C LEU A 99 7.74 12.45 0.04
N LYS A 100 8.50 12.86 1.07
CA LYS A 100 9.64 13.78 0.96
C LYS A 100 10.94 13.01 0.77
#